data_AF-A0A2P4P0N8-F1
#
_entry.id   AF-A0A2P4P0N8-F1
#
_cell.length_a   1.000
_cell.length_b   1.000
_cell.length_c   1.000
_cell.angle_alpha   90.00
_cell.angle_beta   90.00
_cell.angle_gamma   90.00
#
_symmetry.space_group_name_H-M   'P 1'
#
loop_
_entity.id
_entity.type
_entity.pdbx_description
1 polymer ?
#
loop_
_entity_poly.entity_id
_entity_poly.type
_entity_poly.pdbx_seq_one_letter_code
_entity_poly.pdbx_strand_id
1 'polypeptide(L)'
;MYRVQDITPYIHVLCNHAAEFLEIHHEFGLAAFLCSPVEKMNHMQVCLYFQNTLKDGGNKNSLKSAILEMLEYENRQLYFASNKVPNFLKKSKKYRLQ
;
A
#
# COMPACT_ATOMS: atom_id res chain seq x y z
N MET A 1 3.70 32.48 -26.43
CA MET A 1 4.03 31.09 -26.81
C MET A 1 4.91 30.49 -25.71
N TYR A 2 4.64 29.25 -25.29
CA TYR A 2 5.49 28.53 -24.34
C TYR A 2 6.81 28.11 -25.00
N ARG A 3 7.90 28.07 -24.23
CA ARG A 3 9.19 27.58 -24.73
C ARG A 3 9.22 26.06 -24.62
N VAL A 4 10.00 25.40 -25.47
CA VAL A 4 10.18 23.93 -25.43
C VAL A 4 10.68 23.47 -24.05
N GLN A 5 11.48 24.30 -23.38
CA GLN A 5 12.01 24.06 -22.03
C GLN A 5 10.92 24.06 -20.95
N ASP A 6 9.79 24.72 -21.21
CA ASP A 6 8.67 24.81 -20.27
C ASP A 6 7.73 23.60 -20.39
N ILE A 7 7.93 22.74 -21.40
CA ILE A 7 7.09 21.58 -21.66
C ILE A 7 7.59 20.42 -20.81
N THR A 8 6.80 20.03 -19.82
CA THR A 8 7.09 18.83 -19.03
C THR A 8 6.91 17.58 -19.90
N PRO A 9 7.62 16.48 -19.61
CA PRO A 9 7.43 15.21 -20.32
C PRO A 9 5.97 14.75 -20.36
N TYR A 10 5.20 15.00 -19.30
CA TYR A 10 3.78 14.67 -19.24
C TYR A 10 2.94 15.43 -20.29
N ILE A 11 3.20 16.72 -20.50
CA ILE A 11 2.50 17.51 -21.52
C ILE A 11 2.87 17.01 -22.91
N HIS A 12 4.15 16.73 -23.14
CA HIS A 12 4.61 16.20 -24.43
C HIS A 12 3.93 14.86 -24.76
N VAL A 13 3.89 13.92 -23.81
CA VAL A 13 3.23 12.62 -23.99
C VAL A 13 1.73 12.77 -24.21
N LEU A 14 1.06 13.62 -23.43
CA LEU A 14 -0.38 13.85 -23.56
C LEU A 14 -0.74 14.40 -24.94
N CYS A 15 -0.01 15.40 -25.45
CA CYS A 15 -0.35 16.07 -26.70
C CYS A 15 0.08 15.30 -27.96
N ASN A 16 1.15 14.52 -27.90
CA ASN A 16 1.75 13.90 -29.10
C ASN A 16 1.54 12.39 -29.17
N HIS A 17 1.46 11.69 -28.03
CA HIS A 17 1.52 10.23 -27.99
C HIS A 17 0.24 9.57 -27.46
N ALA A 18 -0.62 10.30 -26.74
CA ALA A 18 -1.81 9.71 -26.13
C ALA A 18 -2.79 9.10 -27.14
N ALA A 19 -2.97 9.72 -28.31
CA ALA A 19 -3.84 9.20 -29.36
C ALA A 19 -3.29 7.90 -29.99
N GLU A 20 -2.00 7.88 -30.29
CA GLU A 20 -1.31 6.68 -30.79
C GLU A 20 -1.38 5.53 -29.78
N PHE A 21 -1.14 5.80 -28.50
CA PHE A 21 -1.28 4.79 -27.45
C PHE A 21 -2.69 4.23 -27.34
N LEU A 22 -3.71 5.08 -27.48
CA LEU A 22 -5.11 4.65 -27.47
C LEU A 22 -5.45 3.76 -28.66
N GLU A 23 -4.89 4.04 -29.84
CA GLU A 23 -5.10 3.23 -31.03
C GLU A 23 -4.41 1.87 -30.91
N ILE A 24 -3.16 1.83 -30.45
CA ILE A 24 -2.39 0.59 -30.25
C ILE A 24 -3.03 -0.28 -29.16
N HIS A 25 -3.54 0.32 -28.09
CA HIS A 25 -4.05 -0.38 -26.91
C HIS A 25 -5.56 -0.25 -26.70
N HIS A 26 -6.30 -0.08 -27.79
CA HIS A 26 -7.75 0.16 -27.78
C HIS A 26 -8.54 -0.92 -27.02
N GLU A 27 -8.04 -2.16 -26.97
CA GLU A 27 -8.66 -3.27 -26.23
C GLU A 27 -8.64 -3.07 -24.70
N PHE A 28 -7.63 -2.39 -24.17
CA PHE A 28 -7.41 -2.25 -22.73
C PHE A 28 -8.01 -0.96 -22.15
N GLY A 29 -8.19 0.05 -22.99
CA GLY A 29 -8.69 1.38 -22.61
C GLY A 29 -7.76 2.14 -21.65
N LEU A 30 -8.12 3.38 -21.31
CA LEU A 30 -7.29 4.25 -20.46
C LEU A 30 -7.06 3.70 -19.05
N ALA A 31 -8.02 2.91 -18.53
CA ALA A 31 -7.96 2.38 -17.18
C ALA A 31 -6.77 1.44 -16.96
N ALA A 32 -6.32 0.74 -18.01
CA ALA A 32 -5.18 -0.19 -17.92
C ALA A 32 -3.84 0.52 -17.69
N PHE A 33 -3.74 1.81 -18.02
CA PHE A 33 -2.55 2.62 -17.81
C PHE A 33 -2.53 3.31 -16.44
N LEU A 34 -3.61 3.20 -15.67
CA LEU A 34 -3.66 3.75 -14.32
C LEU A 34 -2.84 2.87 -13.38
N CYS A 35 -1.91 3.49 -12.65
CA CYS A 35 -1.18 2.82 -11.58
C CYS A 35 -1.98 2.76 -10.27
N SER A 36 -3.19 3.36 -10.22
CA SER A 36 -3.99 3.44 -9.00
C SER A 36 -4.30 2.08 -8.35
N PRO A 37 -4.52 0.95 -9.08
CA PRO A 37 -4.70 -0.34 -8.43
C PRO A 37 -3.41 -0.83 -7.76
N VAL A 38 -2.26 -0.64 -8.40
CA VAL A 38 -0.93 -1.05 -7.88
C VAL A 38 -0.56 -0.21 -6.67
N GLU A 39 -0.75 1.11 -6.74
CA GLU A 39 -0.53 2.04 -5.63
C GLU A 39 -1.42 1.70 -4.43
N LYS A 40 -2.69 1.40 -4.67
CA LYS A 40 -3.62 0.96 -3.63
C LYS A 40 -3.18 -0.34 -2.99
N MET A 41 -2.74 -1.33 -3.77
CA MET A 41 -2.26 -2.61 -3.24
C MET A 41 -0.98 -2.43 -2.42
N ASN A 42 -0.04 -1.61 -2.89
CA ASN A 42 1.17 -1.27 -2.13
C ASN A 42 0.82 -0.56 -0.82
N HIS A 43 -0.06 0.45 -0.87
CA HIS A 43 -0.54 1.15 0.32
C HIS A 43 -1.21 0.18 1.31
N MET A 44 -2.08 -0.71 0.83
CA MET A 44 -2.71 -1.74 1.65
C MET A 44 -1.70 -2.70 2.26
N GLN A 45 -0.68 -3.12 1.52
CA GLN A 45 0.38 -3.99 2.03
C GLN A 45 1.16 -3.31 3.16
N VAL A 46 1.59 -2.07 2.94
CA VAL A 46 2.27 -1.25 3.96
C VAL A 46 1.37 -1.08 5.18
N CYS A 47 0.11 -0.69 4.98
CA CYS A 47 -0.89 -0.56 6.05
C CYS A 47 -1.14 -1.86 6.81
N LEU A 48 -1.21 -3.01 6.14
CA LEU A 48 -1.40 -4.30 6.80
C LEU A 48 -0.17 -4.70 7.61
N TYR A 49 1.02 -4.57 7.03
CA TYR A 49 2.27 -4.91 7.69
C TYR A 49 2.50 -4.06 8.92
N PHE A 50 2.29 -2.75 8.80
CA PHE A 50 2.43 -1.82 9.91
C PHE A 50 1.14 -1.65 10.72
N GLN A 51 0.08 -2.43 10.51
CA GLN A 51 -1.22 -2.29 11.21
C GLN A 51 -1.82 -0.87 11.22
N ASN A 52 -1.63 -0.10 10.15
CA ASN A 52 -1.96 1.34 10.05
C ASN A 52 -1.21 2.22 11.07
N THR A 53 -0.12 1.74 11.63
CA THR A 53 0.80 2.55 12.41
C THR A 53 1.71 3.33 11.45
N LEU A 54 2.15 4.53 11.85
CA LEU A 54 3.05 5.36 11.05
C LEU A 54 4.41 4.65 10.88
N LYS A 55 5.29 5.14 10.00
CA LYS A 55 6.66 4.62 9.86
C LYS A 55 7.43 4.57 11.20
N ASP A 56 7.02 5.40 12.17
CA ASP A 56 7.50 5.46 13.57
C ASP A 56 6.46 4.90 14.57
N GLY A 57 5.57 4.05 14.09
CA GLY A 57 4.27 3.67 14.62
C GLY A 57 4.26 2.80 15.88
N GLY A 58 5.01 3.20 16.91
CA GLY A 58 4.70 2.77 18.26
C GLY A 58 3.42 3.44 18.76
N ASN A 59 2.70 2.79 19.67
CA ASN A 59 1.72 3.50 20.49
C ASN A 59 2.43 4.69 21.15
N LYS A 60 1.94 5.93 21.03
CA LYS A 60 2.59 7.11 21.64
C LYS A 60 2.79 6.98 23.16
N ASN A 61 1.95 6.16 23.81
CA ASN A 61 2.03 5.86 25.25
C ASN A 61 2.99 4.69 25.55
N SER A 62 3.44 3.98 24.53
CA SER A 62 4.42 2.91 24.56
C SER A 62 5.76 3.50 24.13
N LEU A 63 6.77 3.38 24.98
CA LEU A 63 8.15 3.75 24.61
C LEU A 63 8.80 2.70 23.69
N LYS A 64 8.03 1.76 23.11
CA LYS A 64 8.52 0.70 22.25
C LYS A 64 8.37 1.08 20.78
N SER A 65 9.36 0.73 19.98
CA SER A 65 9.26 0.81 18.51
C SER A 65 8.14 -0.11 17.99
N ALA A 66 7.51 0.25 16.87
CA ALA A 66 6.52 -0.57 16.17
C ALA A 66 6.98 -2.02 15.97
N ILE A 67 8.27 -2.22 15.65
CA ILE A 67 8.87 -3.54 15.42
C ILE A 67 8.80 -4.41 16.68
N LEU A 68 9.14 -3.85 17.85
CA LEU A 68 9.06 -4.59 19.11
C LEU A 68 7.61 -4.93 19.48
N GLU A 69 6.65 -4.05 19.20
CA GLU A 69 5.23 -4.33 19.42
C GLU A 69 4.74 -5.47 18.52
N MET A 70 5.16 -5.48 17.24
CA MET A 70 4.86 -6.57 16.30
C MET A 70 5.46 -7.90 16.76
N LEU A 71 6.75 -7.92 17.12
CA LEU A 71 7.45 -9.12 17.60
C LEU A 71 6.80 -9.67 18.88
N GLU A 72 6.43 -8.81 19.84
CA GLU A 72 5.73 -9.23 21.05
C GLU A 72 4.35 -9.81 20.74
N TYR A 73 3.61 -9.21 19.81
CA TYR A 73 2.32 -9.73 19.38
C TYR A 73 2.46 -11.13 18.75
N GLU A 74 3.36 -11.30 17.79
CA GLU A 74 3.61 -12.59 17.14
C GLU A 74 4.07 -13.65 18.15
N ASN A 75 4.99 -13.30 19.06
CA ASN A 75 5.47 -14.22 20.08
C ASN A 75 4.35 -14.68 21.04
N ARG A 76 3.43 -13.77 21.42
CA ARG A 76 2.24 -14.13 22.21
C ARG A 76 1.31 -15.07 21.45
N GLN A 77 1.09 -14.82 20.15
CA GLN A 77 0.27 -15.71 19.31
C GLN A 77 0.86 -17.13 19.28
N LEU A 78 2.19 -17.25 19.12
CA LEU A 78 2.90 -18.54 19.15
C LEU A 78 2.79 -19.22 20.51
N TYR A 79 2.94 -18.48 21.60
CA TYR A 79 2.77 -19.00 22.96
C TYR A 79 1.38 -19.61 23.17
N PHE A 80 0.31 -18.89 22.80
CA PHE A 80 -1.06 -19.41 22.92
C PHE A 80 -1.29 -20.67 22.07
N ALA A 81 -0.74 -20.68 20.85
CA ALA A 81 -0.83 -21.82 19.95
C ALA A 81 -0.09 -23.06 20.50
N SER A 82 1.13 -22.86 21.00
CA SER A 82 1.98 -23.94 21.53
C SER A 82 1.44 -24.53 22.84
N ASN A 83 1.00 -23.67 23.76
CA ASN A 83 0.53 -24.09 25.09
C ASN A 83 -0.96 -24.47 25.11
N LYS A 84 -1.66 -24.43 23.96
CA LYS A 84 -3.12 -24.70 23.84
C LYS A 84 -3.98 -23.86 24.80
N VAL A 85 -3.52 -22.66 25.13
CA VAL A 85 -4.23 -21.73 26.01
C VAL A 85 -5.17 -20.86 25.16
N PRO A 86 -6.41 -20.59 25.60
CA PRO A 86 -7.32 -19.73 24.85
C PRO A 86 -6.69 -18.37 24.58
N ASN A 87 -6.76 -17.93 23.32
CA ASN A 87 -6.20 -16.65 22.90
C ASN A 87 -7.22 -15.53 23.13
N PHE A 88 -6.90 -14.61 24.03
CA PHE A 88 -7.74 -13.45 24.36
C PHE A 88 -7.34 -12.18 23.60
N LEU A 89 -6.33 -12.25 22.73
CA LEU A 89 -5.90 -11.10 21.94
C LEU A 89 -6.94 -10.78 20.86
N LYS A 90 -7.28 -9.49 20.75
CA LYS A 90 -8.17 -8.99 19.72
C LYS A 90 -7.52 -9.23 18.37
N LYS A 91 -8.14 -10.08 17.55
CA LYS A 91 -7.66 -10.34 16.18
C LYS A 91 -7.60 -9.02 15.41
N SER A 92 -6.51 -8.82 14.68
CA SER A 92 -6.42 -7.71 13.73
C SER A 92 -7.57 -7.78 12.73
N LYS A 93 -8.12 -6.63 12.35
CA LYS A 93 -9.14 -6.56 11.31
C LYS A 93 -8.55 -7.13 10.02
N LYS A 94 -9.04 -8.28 9.59
CA LYS A 94 -8.74 -8.83 8.28
C LYS A 94 -9.59 -8.07 7.27
N TYR A 95 -8.95 -7.23 6.46
CA TYR A 95 -9.61 -6.67 5.29
C TYR A 95 -9.64 -7.76 4.21
N ARG A 96 -10.84 -8.17 3.82
CA ARG A 96 -11.03 -9.08 2.69
C ARG A 96 -10.87 -8.25 1.43
N LEU A 97 -9.88 -8.58 0.61
CA LEU A 97 -9.77 -8.06 -0.75
C LEU A 97 -10.99 -8.58 -1.51
N GLN A 98 -11.94 -7.68 -1.81
CA GLN A 98 -12.98 -7.91 -2.82
C GLN A 98 -12.47 -7.45 -4.17
#